data_AF-A0A354J818-F1
#
_entry.id   AF-A0A354J818-F1
#
_cell.length_a   1.000
_cell.length_b   1.000
_cell.length_c   1.000
_cell.angle_alpha   90.00
_cell.angle_beta   90.00
_cell.angle_gamma   90.00
#
_symmetry.space_group_name_H-M   'P 1'
#
loop_
_entity.id
_entity.type
_entity.pdbx_description
1 polymer ?
#
loop_
_entity_poly.entity_id
_entity_poly.type
_entity_poly.pdbx_seq_one_letter_code
_entity_poly.pdbx_strand_id
1 'polypeptide(L)'
;LEYILSQKKLKGELPENAFVVKTIVTSDLARKIANHYKVEILDVLTGFKFIGEQIRLLDDMGKKKFIFGFEESYGYLAGTHARDKDAVVASMLIAEVYAWYKS
;
A
#
# COMPACT_ATOMS: atom_id res chain seq x y z
N LEU A 1 1.20 3.20 -5.92
CA LEU A 1 -0.01 2.36 -5.72
C LEU A 1 -0.46 1.70 -7.02
N GLU A 2 -0.73 2.45 -8.10
CA GLU A 2 -1.17 1.90 -9.40
C GLU A 2 -0.35 0.69 -9.86
N TYR A 3 0.96 0.90 -10.01
CA TYR A 3 1.90 -0.17 -10.38
C TYR A 3 1.78 -1.43 -9.50
N ILE A 4 1.73 -1.25 -8.18
CA ILE A 4 1.66 -2.38 -7.22
C ILE A 4 0.39 -3.21 -7.47
N LEU A 5 -0.76 -2.56 -7.63
CA LEU A 5 -2.03 -3.24 -7.85
C LEU A 5 -2.12 -3.84 -9.24
N SER A 6 -1.63 -3.15 -10.27
CA SER A 6 -1.62 -3.64 -11.65
C SER A 6 -0.78 -4.91 -11.76
N GLN A 7 0.44 -4.91 -11.21
CA GLN A 7 1.33 -6.07 -11.26
C GLN A 7 0.77 -7.26 -10.48
N LYS A 8 0.25 -7.03 -9.26
CA LYS A 8 -0.37 -8.11 -8.48
C LYS A 8 -1.58 -8.72 -9.19
N LYS A 9 -2.42 -7.89 -9.81
CA LYS A 9 -3.57 -8.38 -10.59
C LYS A 9 -3.13 -9.17 -11.81
N LEU A 10 -2.14 -8.69 -12.57
CA LEU A 10 -1.60 -9.39 -13.73
C LEU A 10 -1.00 -10.76 -13.38
N LYS A 11 -0.33 -10.86 -12.22
CA LYS A 11 0.25 -12.12 -11.71
C LYS A 11 -0.76 -13.05 -11.05
N GLY A 12 -2.01 -12.64 -10.86
CA GLY A 12 -3.00 -13.41 -10.09
C GLY A 12 -2.69 -13.46 -8.59
N GLU A 13 -1.86 -12.54 -8.09
CA GLU A 13 -1.38 -12.48 -6.70
C GLU A 13 -2.11 -11.42 -5.86
N LEU A 14 -3.18 -10.81 -6.39
CA LEU A 14 -3.97 -9.82 -5.65
C LEU A 14 -5.03 -10.54 -4.79
N PRO A 15 -4.92 -10.55 -3.45
CA PRO A 15 -5.91 -11.19 -2.60
C PRO A 15 -7.27 -10.49 -2.69
N GLU A 16 -8.36 -11.26 -2.60
CA GLU A 16 -9.72 -10.70 -2.60
C GLU A 16 -10.00 -9.83 -1.36
N ASN A 17 -9.36 -10.15 -0.24
CA ASN A 17 -9.45 -9.39 1.02
C ASN A 17 -8.27 -8.42 1.22
N ALA A 18 -7.72 -7.90 0.11
CA ALA A 18 -6.63 -6.92 0.14
C ALA A 18 -7.06 -5.56 0.69
N PHE A 19 -6.16 -4.89 1.41
CA PHE A 19 -6.35 -3.51 1.85
C PHE A 19 -5.07 -2.65 1.75
N VAL A 20 -5.31 -1.35 1.62
CA VAL A 20 -4.30 -0.27 1.59
C VAL A 20 -4.63 0.74 2.69
N VAL A 21 -3.63 1.40 3.24
CA VAL A 21 -3.84 2.44 4.26
C VAL A 21 -3.14 3.73 3.84
N LYS A 22 -3.83 4.87 3.98
CA LYS A 22 -3.24 6.20 3.78
C LYS A 22 -3.59 7.15 4.92
N THR A 23 -2.81 8.20 5.11
CA THR A 23 -3.22 9.31 5.98
C THR A 23 -4.34 10.12 5.33
N ILE A 24 -5.21 10.70 6.14
CA ILE A 24 -6.37 11.48 5.68
C ILE A 24 -6.00 12.68 4.81
N VAL A 25 -4.80 13.24 5.01
CA VAL A 25 -4.28 14.37 4.22
C VAL A 25 -3.60 13.94 2.91
N THR A 26 -3.44 12.63 2.68
CA THR A 26 -2.88 12.09 1.44
C THR A 26 -3.91 12.08 0.31
N SER A 27 -3.46 12.42 -0.91
CA SER A 27 -4.27 12.54 -2.13
C SER A 27 -5.31 11.42 -2.34
N ASP A 28 -6.52 11.81 -2.72
CA ASP A 28 -7.61 10.90 -3.07
C ASP A 28 -7.44 10.19 -4.42
N LEU A 29 -6.40 10.51 -5.19
CA LEU A 29 -6.03 9.72 -6.38
C LEU A 29 -5.84 8.25 -6.01
N ALA A 30 -5.23 7.97 -4.86
CA ALA A 30 -5.02 6.61 -4.39
C ALA A 30 -6.34 5.86 -4.13
N ARG A 31 -7.39 6.56 -3.69
CA ARG A 31 -8.72 5.97 -3.48
C ARG A 31 -9.35 5.57 -4.81
N LYS A 32 -9.24 6.43 -5.83
CA LYS A 32 -9.72 6.12 -7.20
C LYS A 32 -9.00 4.90 -7.77
N ILE A 33 -7.68 4.83 -7.59
CA ILE A 33 -6.86 3.67 -7.99
C ILE A 33 -7.33 2.40 -7.26
N ALA A 34 -7.39 2.41 -5.92
CA ALA A 34 -7.77 1.23 -5.14
C ALA A 34 -9.17 0.70 -5.53
N ASN A 35 -10.13 1.61 -5.73
CA ASN A 35 -11.49 1.27 -6.17
C ASN A 35 -11.51 0.60 -7.55
N HIS A 36 -10.69 1.04 -8.51
CA HIS A 36 -10.58 0.41 -9.83
C HIS A 36 -10.16 -1.07 -9.72
N TYR A 37 -9.28 -1.38 -8.77
CA TYR A 37 -8.81 -2.74 -8.50
C TYR A 37 -9.68 -3.51 -7.49
N LYS A 38 -10.78 -2.92 -7.00
CA LYS A 38 -11.64 -3.48 -5.94
C LYS A 38 -10.88 -3.76 -4.63
N VAL A 39 -9.86 -2.96 -4.33
CA VAL A 39 -9.08 -3.05 -3.10
C VAL A 39 -9.60 -2.02 -2.11
N GLU A 40 -9.79 -2.43 -0.85
CA GLU A 40 -10.22 -1.50 0.19
C GLU A 40 -9.10 -0.52 0.54
N ILE A 41 -9.47 0.74 0.80
CA ILE A 41 -8.52 1.76 1.27
C ILE A 41 -9.04 2.46 2.52
N LEU A 42 -8.23 2.40 3.57
CA LEU A 42 -8.50 2.98 4.88
C LEU A 42 -7.78 4.32 5.02
N ASP A 43 -8.52 5.34 5.46
CA ASP A 43 -7.92 6.59 5.89
C ASP A 43 -7.66 6.55 7.40
N VAL A 44 -6.46 6.94 7.82
CA VAL A 44 -6.09 7.12 9.22
C VAL A 44 -5.62 8.55 9.48
N LEU A 45 -5.54 8.95 10.74
CA LEU A 45 -4.93 10.23 11.11
C LEU A 45 -3.43 10.24 10.73
N THR A 46 -2.87 11.45 10.58
CA THR A 46 -1.44 11.62 10.30
C THR A 46 -0.57 10.92 11.34
N GLY A 47 0.44 10.18 10.88
CA GLY A 47 1.36 9.42 11.70
C GLY A 47 1.35 7.93 11.35
N PHE A 48 2.50 7.43 10.89
CA PHE A 48 2.67 6.04 10.47
C PHE A 48 2.31 4.99 11.54
N LYS A 49 2.32 5.37 12.83
CA LYS A 49 1.85 4.52 13.94
C LYS A 49 0.43 3.99 13.71
N PHE A 50 -0.46 4.79 13.09
CA PHE A 50 -1.83 4.39 12.81
C PHE A 50 -1.91 3.42 11.63
N ILE A 51 -0.99 3.54 10.65
CA ILE A 51 -0.84 2.55 9.58
C ILE A 51 -0.37 1.22 10.17
N GLY A 52 0.66 1.24 11.04
CA GLY A 52 1.14 0.05 11.75
C GLY A 52 0.06 -0.61 12.61
N GLU A 53 -0.78 0.18 13.28
CA GLU A 53 -1.94 -0.33 14.01
C GLU A 53 -2.92 -1.08 13.10
N GLN A 54 -3.25 -0.54 11.92
CA GLN A 54 -4.13 -1.22 10.97
C GLN A 54 -3.52 -2.54 10.45
N ILE A 55 -2.22 -2.57 10.18
CA ILE A 55 -1.52 -3.82 9.81
C ILE A 55 -1.71 -4.87 10.91
N ARG A 56 -1.54 -4.48 12.18
CA ARG A 56 -1.75 -5.38 13.32
C ARG A 56 -3.20 -5.87 13.43
N LEU A 57 -4.17 -4.96 13.34
CA LEU A 57 -5.58 -5.29 13.54
C LEU A 57 -6.20 -6.11 12.41
N LEU A 58 -5.68 -5.96 11.19
CA LEU A 58 -6.28 -6.51 9.99
C LEU A 58 -5.44 -7.63 9.37
N ASP A 59 -4.12 -7.49 9.22
CA ASP A 59 -3.28 -8.54 8.63
C ASP A 59 -2.78 -9.54 9.67
N ASP A 60 -2.18 -9.07 10.77
CA ASP A 60 -1.61 -9.97 11.78
C ASP A 60 -2.69 -10.84 12.46
N MET A 61 -3.92 -10.32 12.54
CA MET A 61 -5.11 -11.06 13.00
C MET A 61 -5.78 -11.92 11.92
N GLY A 62 -5.23 -11.97 10.70
CA GLY A 62 -5.69 -12.81 9.60
C GLY A 62 -7.00 -12.39 8.94
N LYS A 63 -7.49 -11.16 9.19
CA LYS A 63 -8.79 -10.68 8.67
C LYS A 63 -8.69 -10.22 7.21
N LYS A 64 -7.62 -9.51 6.87
CA LYS A 64 -7.36 -8.91 5.56
C LYS A 64 -5.88 -9.06 5.19
N LYS A 65 -5.50 -8.71 3.97
CA LYS A 65 -4.10 -8.76 3.52
C LYS A 65 -3.58 -7.37 3.16
N PHE A 66 -2.54 -6.94 3.86
CA PHE A 66 -1.93 -5.63 3.67
C PHE A 66 -1.15 -5.60 2.36
N ILE A 67 -1.43 -4.60 1.53
CA ILE A 67 -0.72 -4.40 0.26
C ILE A 67 0.28 -3.26 0.35
N PHE A 68 -0.17 -2.12 0.88
CA PHE A 68 0.62 -0.89 0.87
C PHE A 68 0.11 0.11 1.91
N GLY A 69 1.04 0.84 2.53
CA GLY A 69 0.76 1.88 3.52
C GLY A 69 1.62 3.10 3.24
N PHE A 70 1.00 4.29 3.20
CA PHE A 70 1.75 5.49 2.85
C PHE A 70 1.19 6.81 3.39
N GLU A 71 2.08 7.80 3.45
CA GLU A 71 1.79 9.18 3.84
C GLU A 71 2.26 10.14 2.74
N GLU A 72 1.69 11.34 2.73
CA GLU A 72 2.04 12.44 1.83
C GLU A 72 3.49 12.93 2.04
N SER A 73 4.04 12.69 3.23
CA SER A 73 5.40 13.06 3.65
C SER A 73 6.48 12.07 3.21
N TYR A 74 6.27 11.34 2.10
CA TYR A 74 7.18 10.34 1.54
C TYR A 74 7.44 9.12 2.45
N GLY A 75 6.53 8.84 3.38
CA GLY A 75 6.54 7.61 4.17
C GLY A 75 5.85 6.49 3.42
N TYR A 76 6.55 5.38 3.17
CA TYR A 76 6.01 4.24 2.43
C TYR A 76 6.37 2.92 3.12
N LEU A 77 5.48 1.94 3.04
CA LEU A 77 5.76 0.56 3.36
C LEU A 77 5.00 -0.34 2.38
N ALA A 78 5.74 -1.23 1.72
CA ALA A 78 5.18 -2.35 0.98
C ALA A 78 5.69 -3.65 1.62
N GLY A 79 4.77 -4.58 1.88
CA GLY A 79 5.06 -5.78 2.67
C GLY A 79 4.90 -5.57 4.18
N THR A 80 5.17 -6.63 4.94
CA THR A 80 4.87 -6.72 6.37
C THR A 80 6.12 -6.96 7.23
N HIS A 81 7.31 -6.76 6.67
CA HIS A 81 8.59 -6.94 7.39
C HIS A 81 8.83 -5.88 8.48
N ALA A 82 8.19 -4.72 8.36
CA ALA A 82 8.25 -3.64 9.34
C ALA A 82 6.85 -3.17 9.74
N ARG A 83 6.78 -2.36 10.82
CA ARG A 83 5.59 -1.59 11.21
C ARG A 83 5.88 -0.08 11.15
N ASP A 84 6.84 0.28 10.32
CA ASP A 84 7.35 1.62 10.12
C ASP A 84 7.64 1.84 8.63
N LYS A 85 7.97 3.08 8.28
CA LYS A 85 8.39 3.48 6.93
C LYS A 85 9.67 2.76 6.55
N ASP A 86 9.78 2.41 5.27
CA ASP A 86 10.98 1.83 4.70
C ASP A 86 11.32 2.51 3.37
N ALA A 87 12.32 3.40 3.43
CA ALA A 87 12.81 4.11 2.25
C ALA A 87 13.57 3.19 1.27
N VAL A 88 14.17 2.10 1.75
CA VAL A 88 14.89 1.15 0.91
C VAL A 88 13.90 0.43 0.00
N VAL A 89 12.82 -0.11 0.58
CA VAL A 89 11.73 -0.72 -0.20
C VAL A 89 11.07 0.28 -1.13
N ALA A 90 10.84 1.51 -0.68
CA ALA A 90 10.29 2.57 -1.53
C ALA A 90 11.17 2.86 -2.75
N SER A 91 12.49 2.99 -2.56
CA SER A 91 13.43 3.24 -3.64
C SER A 91 13.46 2.10 -4.67
N MET A 92 13.41 0.85 -4.19
CA MET A 92 13.35 -0.32 -5.06
C MET A 92 12.07 -0.34 -5.89
N LEU A 93 10.92 -0.05 -5.28
CA LEU A 93 9.65 0.05 -6.01
C LEU A 93 9.69 1.11 -7.11
N ILE A 94 10.32 2.25 -6.87
CA ILE A 94 10.46 3.30 -7.90
C ILE A 94 11.36 2.81 -9.05
N ALA A 95 12.46 2.12 -8.75
CA ALA A 95 13.32 1.52 -9.76
C ALA A 95 12.56 0.45 -10.58
N GLU A 96 11.75 -0.37 -9.91
CA GLU A 96 10.91 -1.39 -10.53
C GLU A 96 9.85 -0.77 -11.46
N VAL A 97 9.17 0.28 -11.00
CA VAL A 97 8.22 1.08 -11.81
C VAL A 97 8.90 1.58 -13.09
N TYR A 98 10.08 2.19 -12.96
CA TYR A 98 10.82 2.69 -14.12
C TYR A 98 11.18 1.57 -15.10
N ALA A 99 11.74 0.47 -14.59
CA ALA A 99 12.14 -0.67 -15.41
C ALA A 99 10.93 -1.27 -16.17
N TRP A 100 9.79 -1.40 -15.50
CA TRP A 100 8.57 -1.93 -16.09
C TRP A 100 8.02 -1.03 -17.20
N TYR A 101 7.84 0.27 -16.94
CA TYR A 101 7.21 1.17 -17.92
C TYR A 101 8.12 1.59 -19.09
N LYS A 102 9.44 1.43 -18.93
CA LYS A 102 10.39 1.65 -20.03
C LYS A 102 10.36 0.52 -21.06
N SER A 103 10.08 -0.70 -20.60
CA SER A 103 10.12 -1.93 -21.41
C SER A 103 8.91 -2.03 -22.33
#